data_AF-U2YLF7-F1
#
_entry.id   AF-U2YLF7-F1
#
_cell.length_a   1.000
_cell.length_b   1.000
_cell.length_c   1.000
_cell.angle_alpha   90.00
_cell.angle_beta   90.00
_cell.angle_gamma   90.00
#
_symmetry.space_group_name_H-M   'P 1'
#
loop_
_entity.id
_entity.type
_entity.pdbx_description
1 polymer ?
#
loop_
_entity_poly.entity_id
_entity_poly.type
_entity_poly.pdbx_seq_one_letter_code
_entity_poly.pdbx_strand_id
1 'polypeptide(L)'
;MRRPASHATTAPVTRGTIANAAAQDWEAIRADPDIQYSPVTPAEVPPPPQWLQDLQKWLGDLLRPLGEALGVSWPVLKWVLIGLAVLCIAVIAWRLIAPLLGMRRKTRPEEAEWSPDREEALALLEDADALAAAGRFDEATHLLLIRSVGQIHAARPEWLEPSSTAREIAALPALPERARSAFAAIAERVERSLFALRNLNAEDWRVARDAYADFALARIDGAQLDREAAR
;
A
#
# COMPACT_ATOMS: atom_id res chain seq x y z
N MET A 1 -55.76 40.39 44.89
CA MET A 1 -54.54 39.85 45.54
C MET A 1 -53.57 39.41 44.44
N ARG A 2 -52.42 40.08 44.29
CA ARG A 2 -51.33 39.72 43.36
C ARG A 2 -50.46 38.62 43.98
N ARG A 3 -50.09 37.57 43.22
CA ARG A 3 -48.98 36.66 43.53
C ARG A 3 -47.77 37.04 42.66
N PRO A 4 -46.58 37.32 43.23
CA PRO A 4 -45.36 37.57 42.45
C PRO A 4 -44.68 36.26 42.02
N ALA A 5 -43.95 36.36 40.90
CA ALA A 5 -43.25 35.29 40.21
C ALA A 5 -42.03 34.76 40.99
N SER A 6 -41.81 33.44 40.91
CA SER A 6 -40.59 32.80 41.42
C SER A 6 -39.52 32.75 40.32
N HIS A 7 -38.37 33.37 40.58
CA HIS A 7 -37.16 33.21 39.77
C HIS A 7 -36.50 31.86 40.08
N ALA A 8 -36.02 31.17 39.04
CA ALA A 8 -35.28 29.91 39.17
C ALA A 8 -33.81 30.20 39.49
N THR A 9 -33.36 29.76 40.68
CA THR A 9 -31.96 29.77 41.09
C THR A 9 -31.24 28.56 40.49
N THR A 10 -30.27 28.77 39.62
CA THR A 10 -29.36 27.70 39.15
C THR A 10 -28.23 27.54 40.18
N ALA A 11 -28.20 26.42 40.89
CA ALA A 11 -27.15 26.09 41.85
C ALA A 11 -25.88 25.60 41.12
N PRO A 12 -24.66 25.90 41.64
CA PRO A 12 -23.41 25.44 41.03
C PRO A 12 -23.24 23.93 41.24
N VAL A 13 -23.12 23.18 40.14
CA VAL A 13 -22.82 21.73 40.18
C VAL A 13 -21.32 21.54 40.44
N THR A 14 -20.99 20.91 41.56
CA THR A 14 -19.61 20.61 41.98
C THR A 14 -18.98 19.53 41.08
N ARG A 15 -17.80 19.80 40.49
CA ARG A 15 -17.09 18.88 39.56
C ARG A 15 -16.94 17.43 40.06
N GLY A 16 -16.81 17.23 41.38
CA GLY A 16 -16.68 15.90 41.97
C GLY A 16 -17.91 15.01 41.74
N THR A 17 -19.10 15.60 41.63
CA THR A 17 -20.34 14.87 41.36
C THR A 17 -20.40 14.42 39.90
N ILE A 18 -19.89 15.24 38.96
CA ILE A 18 -19.84 14.91 37.53
C ILE A 18 -18.82 13.79 37.27
N ALA A 19 -17.66 13.83 37.94
CA ALA A 19 -16.65 12.78 37.81
C ALA A 19 -17.15 11.42 38.31
N ASN A 20 -17.87 11.40 39.43
CA ASN A 20 -18.46 10.16 39.96
C ASN A 20 -19.62 9.65 39.10
N ALA A 21 -20.47 10.54 38.58
CA ALA A 21 -21.53 10.16 37.65
C ALA A 21 -20.96 9.60 36.34
N ALA A 22 -19.95 10.26 35.76
CA ALA A 22 -19.28 9.77 34.55
C ALA A 22 -18.58 8.41 34.76
N ALA A 23 -18.00 8.17 35.95
CA ALA A 23 -17.43 6.87 36.29
C ALA A 23 -18.52 5.78 36.38
N GLN A 24 -19.69 6.09 36.94
CA GLN A 24 -20.83 5.18 37.01
C GLN A 24 -21.41 4.87 35.63
N ASP A 25 -21.57 5.88 34.78
CA ASP A 25 -22.05 5.72 33.41
C ASP A 25 -21.04 4.91 32.56
N TRP A 26 -19.75 5.14 32.76
CA TRP A 26 -18.70 4.35 32.11
C TRP A 26 -18.70 2.90 32.59
N GLU A 27 -18.87 2.65 33.89
CA GLU A 27 -18.96 1.29 34.43
C GLU A 27 -20.21 0.57 33.89
N ALA A 28 -21.32 1.29 33.71
CA ALA A 28 -22.55 0.75 33.12
C ALA A 28 -22.38 0.37 31.64
N ILE A 29 -21.76 1.25 30.83
CA ILE A 29 -21.43 0.94 29.42
C ILE A 29 -20.44 -0.22 29.33
N ARG A 30 -19.44 -0.23 30.22
CA ARG A 30 -18.46 -1.31 30.28
C ARG A 30 -19.11 -2.63 30.66
N ALA A 31 -20.07 -2.64 31.59
CA ALA A 31 -20.74 -3.86 32.04
C ALA A 31 -21.81 -4.37 31.07
N ASP A 32 -22.15 -3.61 30.01
CA ASP A 32 -23.17 -3.97 29.04
C ASP A 32 -22.72 -5.14 28.15
N PRO A 33 -23.33 -6.34 28.28
CA PRO A 33 -22.96 -7.50 27.50
C PRO A 33 -23.34 -7.39 26.02
N ASP A 34 -24.24 -6.46 25.65
CA ASP A 34 -24.60 -6.23 24.24
C ASP A 34 -23.51 -5.46 23.48
N ILE A 35 -22.61 -4.77 24.20
CA ILE A 35 -21.46 -4.03 23.65
C ILE A 35 -20.18 -4.88 23.70
N GLN A 36 -20.10 -5.86 24.62
CA GLN A 36 -18.94 -6.72 24.77
C GLN A 36 -18.97 -7.88 23.78
N TYR A 37 -17.93 -7.96 22.94
CA TYR A 37 -17.63 -9.18 22.19
C TYR A 37 -17.27 -10.31 23.15
N SER A 38 -18.22 -11.19 23.44
CA SER A 38 -17.93 -12.47 24.10
C SER A 38 -17.35 -13.46 23.07
N PRO A 39 -16.29 -14.22 23.40
CA PRO A 39 -15.81 -15.28 22.52
C PRO A 39 -16.95 -16.24 22.20
N VAL A 40 -17.40 -16.22 20.94
CA VAL A 40 -18.44 -17.14 20.47
C VAL A 40 -17.86 -18.54 20.51
N THR A 41 -18.57 -19.48 21.15
CA THR A 41 -18.21 -20.90 21.08
C THR A 41 -18.02 -21.28 19.62
N PRO A 42 -16.83 -21.78 19.20
CA PRO A 42 -16.62 -22.16 17.81
C PRO A 42 -17.71 -23.11 17.38
N ALA A 43 -18.47 -22.74 16.34
CA ALA A 43 -19.48 -23.62 15.78
C ALA A 43 -18.80 -24.93 15.35
N GLU A 44 -19.40 -26.07 15.68
CA GLU A 44 -18.95 -27.34 15.12
C GLU A 44 -19.08 -27.26 13.60
N VAL A 45 -17.94 -27.42 12.91
CA VAL A 45 -17.92 -27.39 11.45
C VAL A 45 -18.72 -28.59 10.96
N PRO A 46 -19.81 -28.41 10.20
CA PRO A 46 -20.58 -29.53 9.68
C PRO A 46 -19.67 -30.38 8.77
N PRO A 47 -19.88 -31.70 8.69
CA PRO A 47 -19.10 -32.54 7.80
C PRO A 47 -19.25 -32.03 6.36
N PRO A 48 -18.18 -32.14 5.54
CA PRO A 48 -18.24 -31.72 4.15
C PRO A 48 -19.38 -32.43 3.41
N PRO A 49 -20.05 -31.78 2.46
CA PRO A 49 -21.17 -32.37 1.75
C PRO A 49 -20.74 -33.64 0.99
N GLN A 50 -21.65 -34.62 0.90
CA GLN A 50 -21.34 -35.95 0.34
C GLN A 50 -20.74 -35.90 -1.07
N TRP A 51 -21.26 -35.05 -1.94
CA TRP A 51 -20.73 -34.88 -3.30
C TRP A 51 -19.27 -34.43 -3.33
N LEU A 52 -18.82 -33.65 -2.34
CA LEU A 52 -17.44 -33.17 -2.24
C LEU A 52 -16.52 -34.30 -1.76
N GLN A 53 -17.01 -35.15 -0.86
CA GLN A 53 -16.29 -36.34 -0.43
C GLN A 53 -16.12 -37.32 -1.60
N ASP A 54 -17.17 -37.51 -2.40
CA ASP A 54 -17.14 -38.35 -3.60
C ASP A 54 -16.18 -37.78 -4.66
N LEU A 55 -16.19 -36.46 -4.87
CA LEU A 55 -15.24 -35.78 -5.76
C LEU A 55 -13.79 -35.94 -5.28
N GLN A 56 -13.53 -35.75 -3.98
CA GLN A 56 -12.19 -35.92 -3.41
C GLN A 56 -11.70 -37.36 -3.57
N LYS A 57 -12.57 -38.34 -3.36
CA LYS A 57 -12.26 -39.75 -3.54
C LYS A 57 -11.94 -40.05 -5.01
N TRP A 58 -12.78 -39.60 -5.93
CA TRP A 58 -12.56 -39.77 -7.36
C TRP A 58 -11.26 -39.10 -7.82
N LEU A 59 -10.99 -37.87 -7.37
CA LEU A 59 -9.76 -37.14 -7.69
C LEU A 59 -8.52 -37.85 -7.12
N GLY A 60 -8.63 -38.38 -5.90
CA GLY A 60 -7.59 -39.19 -5.28
C GLY A 60 -7.30 -40.48 -6.05
N ASP A 61 -8.33 -41.19 -6.52
CA ASP A 61 -8.19 -42.38 -7.35
C ASP A 61 -7.57 -42.04 -8.72
N LEU A 62 -7.94 -40.90 -9.31
CA LEU A 62 -7.39 -40.42 -10.59
C LEU A 62 -5.92 -40.03 -10.48
N LEU A 63 -5.52 -39.35 -9.40
CA LEU A 63 -4.15 -38.87 -9.18
C LEU A 63 -3.25 -39.92 -8.54
N ARG A 64 -3.78 -41.01 -7.96
CA ARG A 64 -3.00 -42.11 -7.36
C ARG A 64 -1.86 -42.62 -8.26
N PRO A 65 -2.08 -42.98 -9.55
CA PRO A 65 -0.99 -43.47 -10.40
C PRO A 65 0.10 -42.40 -10.63
N LEU A 66 -0.28 -41.13 -10.72
CA LEU A 66 0.68 -40.02 -10.82
C LEU A 66 1.46 -39.85 -9.51
N GLY A 67 0.78 -39.95 -8.37
CA GLY A 67 1.40 -39.89 -7.04
C GLY A 67 2.37 -41.05 -6.78
N GLU A 68 2.03 -42.27 -7.21
CA GLU A 68 2.92 -43.43 -7.13
C GLU A 68 4.13 -43.29 -8.06
N ALA A 69 3.92 -42.85 -9.31
CA ALA A 69 5.01 -42.59 -10.25
C ALA A 69 5.96 -41.48 -9.79
N LEU A 70 5.41 -40.38 -9.24
CA LEU A 70 6.19 -39.29 -8.64
C LEU A 70 6.83 -39.72 -7.32
N GLY A 71 6.19 -40.56 -6.53
CA GLY A 71 6.73 -41.09 -5.26
C GLY A 71 7.94 -41.99 -5.48
N VAL A 72 7.88 -42.88 -6.48
CA VAL A 72 9.02 -43.72 -6.89
C VAL A 72 10.15 -42.87 -7.46
N SER A 73 9.82 -41.78 -8.17
CA SER A 73 10.79 -40.86 -8.78
C SER A 73 11.20 -39.69 -7.88
N TRP A 74 10.67 -39.61 -6.66
CA TRP A 74 10.85 -38.44 -5.78
C TRP A 74 12.32 -38.17 -5.43
N PRO A 75 13.15 -39.18 -5.11
CA PRO A 75 14.57 -38.97 -4.90
C PRO A 75 15.26 -38.40 -6.14
N VAL A 76 14.92 -38.92 -7.33
CA VAL A 76 15.50 -38.46 -8.61
C VAL A 76 15.06 -37.03 -8.91
N LEU A 77 13.76 -36.74 -8.79
CA LEU A 77 13.19 -35.40 -9.02
C LEU A 77 13.79 -34.36 -8.06
N LYS A 78 13.97 -34.72 -6.78
CA LYS A 78 14.65 -33.87 -5.79
C LYS A 78 16.07 -33.52 -6.24
N TRP A 79 16.86 -34.51 -6.69
CA TRP A 79 18.22 -34.26 -7.16
C TRP A 79 18.26 -33.44 -8.45
N VAL A 80 17.30 -33.63 -9.36
CA VAL A 80 17.15 -32.80 -10.57
C VAL A 80 16.83 -31.35 -10.21
N LEU A 81 15.89 -31.12 -9.27
CA LEU A 81 15.54 -29.77 -8.80
C LEU A 81 16.71 -29.10 -8.08
N ILE A 82 17.45 -29.83 -7.25
CA ILE A 82 18.67 -29.31 -6.61
C ILE A 82 19.72 -28.98 -7.67
N GLY A 83 19.94 -29.86 -8.65
CA GLY A 83 20.87 -29.61 -9.75
C GLY A 83 20.50 -28.38 -10.56
N LEU A 84 19.21 -28.20 -10.87
CA LEU A 84 18.68 -27.01 -11.54
C LEU A 84 18.86 -25.75 -10.70
N ALA A 85 18.56 -25.82 -9.40
CA ALA A 85 18.75 -24.70 -8.48
C ALA A 85 20.23 -24.29 -8.38
N VAL A 86 21.13 -25.26 -8.27
CA VAL A 86 22.59 -25.03 -8.28
C VAL A 86 23.05 -24.42 -9.61
N LEU A 87 22.54 -24.90 -10.74
CA LEU A 87 22.83 -24.33 -12.06
C LEU A 87 22.35 -22.87 -12.16
N CYS A 88 21.14 -22.58 -11.71
CA CYS A 88 20.61 -21.20 -11.67
C CYS A 88 21.49 -20.31 -10.80
N ILE A 89 21.87 -20.76 -9.59
CA ILE A 89 22.77 -20.02 -8.71
C ILE A 89 24.13 -19.80 -9.37
N ALA A 90 24.69 -20.82 -10.05
CA ALA A 90 25.95 -20.70 -10.77
C ALA A 90 25.88 -19.68 -11.92
N VAL A 91 24.77 -19.66 -12.67
CA VAL A 91 24.53 -18.67 -13.74
C VAL A 91 24.42 -17.26 -13.17
N ILE A 92 23.69 -17.08 -12.06
CA ILE A 92 23.56 -15.79 -11.38
C ILE A 92 24.92 -15.33 -10.85
N ALA A 93 25.64 -16.21 -10.14
CA ALA A 93 26.98 -15.92 -9.62
C ALA A 93 27.95 -15.58 -10.76
N TRP A 94 27.92 -16.31 -11.87
CA TRP A 94 28.71 -16.01 -13.05
C TRP A 94 28.35 -14.64 -13.63
N ARG A 95 27.07 -14.30 -13.75
CA ARG A 95 26.61 -13.01 -14.26
C ARG A 95 27.02 -11.84 -13.36
N LEU A 96 27.12 -12.07 -12.05
CA LEU A 96 27.57 -11.09 -11.06
C LEU A 96 29.10 -10.95 -11.01
N ILE A 97 29.85 -12.04 -11.15
CA ILE A 97 31.31 -12.06 -11.02
C ILE A 97 32.02 -11.74 -12.35
N ALA A 98 31.45 -12.12 -13.49
CA ALA A 98 31.99 -11.83 -14.83
C ALA A 98 32.31 -10.33 -15.08
N PRO A 99 31.48 -9.36 -14.65
CA PRO A 99 31.83 -7.94 -14.77
C PRO A 99 32.95 -7.50 -13.80
N LEU A 100 33.16 -8.19 -12.66
CA LEU A 100 34.26 -7.90 -11.72
C LEU A 100 35.61 -8.47 -12.18
N LEU A 101 35.62 -9.59 -12.91
CA LEU A 101 36.85 -10.22 -13.43
C LEU A 101 37.36 -9.59 -14.73
N GLY A 102 36.82 -8.42 -15.14
CA GLY A 102 37.29 -7.68 -16.32
C GLY A 102 37.05 -8.37 -17.66
N MET A 103 36.30 -9.48 -17.69
CA MET A 103 36.04 -10.25 -18.91
C MET A 103 34.87 -9.65 -19.71
N ARG A 104 34.93 -8.34 -19.98
CA ARG A 104 33.92 -7.64 -20.77
C ARG A 104 34.33 -7.71 -22.24
N ARG A 105 33.61 -8.52 -23.02
CA ARG A 105 33.66 -8.48 -24.49
C ARG A 105 33.36 -7.03 -24.90
N LYS A 106 34.31 -6.44 -25.63
CA LYS A 106 34.31 -5.05 -26.07
C LYS A 106 33.25 -4.87 -27.16
N THR A 107 32.03 -4.56 -26.76
CA THR A 107 31.03 -3.99 -27.66
C THR A 107 30.89 -2.52 -27.30
N ARG A 108 31.42 -1.65 -28.17
CA ARG A 108 31.10 -0.23 -28.18
C ARG A 108 29.80 -0.08 -28.97
N PRO A 109 28.81 0.63 -28.42
CA PRO A 109 28.32 1.81 -29.12
C PRO A 109 28.22 3.01 -28.19
N GLU A 110 28.14 4.18 -28.81
CA GLU A 110 28.03 5.50 -28.23
C GLU A 110 26.89 5.62 -27.21
N GLU A 111 27.20 6.41 -26.18
CA GLU A 111 26.33 6.81 -25.09
C GLU A 111 25.17 7.66 -25.63
N ALA A 112 24.08 7.00 -26.03
CA ALA A 112 22.78 7.49 -25.63
C ALA A 112 22.68 7.22 -24.12
N GLU A 113 22.43 8.26 -23.35
CA GLU A 113 22.13 8.19 -21.91
C GLU A 113 20.79 7.45 -21.70
N TRP A 114 20.79 6.14 -21.96
CA TRP A 114 19.69 5.25 -21.66
C TRP A 114 19.75 4.94 -20.16
N SER A 115 18.95 5.68 -19.38
CA SER A 115 18.62 5.31 -18.01
C SER A 115 17.30 4.52 -18.04
N PRO A 116 17.29 3.22 -17.70
CA PRO A 116 16.07 2.41 -17.64
C PRO A 116 14.96 3.06 -16.81
N ASP A 117 15.34 3.80 -15.76
CA ASP A 117 14.45 4.54 -14.87
C ASP A 117 13.65 5.66 -15.58
N ARG A 118 14.22 6.28 -16.62
CA ARG A 118 13.54 7.34 -17.39
C ARG A 118 12.50 6.78 -18.36
N GLU A 119 12.81 5.71 -19.08
CA GLU A 119 11.87 5.10 -20.01
C GLU A 119 10.73 4.40 -19.28
N GLU A 120 11.03 3.68 -18.20
CA GLU A 120 10.01 3.10 -17.32
C GLU A 120 9.13 4.20 -16.69
N ALA A 121 9.74 5.35 -16.38
CA ALA A 121 8.99 6.50 -15.92
C ALA A 121 8.03 7.09 -16.96
N LEU A 122 8.42 7.11 -18.23
CA LEU A 122 7.59 7.62 -19.32
C LEU A 122 6.49 6.62 -19.72
N ALA A 123 6.82 5.34 -19.85
CA ALA A 123 5.86 4.29 -20.22
C ALA A 123 4.70 4.17 -19.20
N LEU A 124 5.00 4.26 -17.91
CA LEU A 124 3.98 4.24 -16.86
C LEU A 124 3.15 5.54 -16.80
N LEU A 125 3.66 6.65 -17.35
CA LEU A 125 2.89 7.88 -17.50
C LEU A 125 1.88 7.77 -18.65
N GLU A 126 2.28 7.08 -19.72
CA GLU A 126 1.39 6.73 -20.85
C GLU A 126 0.21 5.86 -20.39
N ASP A 127 0.42 4.95 -19.43
CA ASP A 127 -0.66 4.15 -18.84
C ASP A 127 -1.71 5.01 -18.11
N ALA A 128 -1.27 6.00 -17.33
CA ALA A 128 -2.18 6.94 -16.66
C ALA A 128 -2.95 7.80 -17.67
N ASP A 129 -2.24 8.31 -18.69
CA ASP A 129 -2.83 9.11 -19.76
C ASP A 129 -3.84 8.27 -20.59
N ALA A 130 -3.59 6.98 -20.81
CA ALA A 130 -4.50 6.05 -21.48
C ALA A 130 -5.77 5.77 -20.65
N LEU A 131 -5.64 5.57 -19.33
CA LEU A 131 -6.78 5.45 -18.43
C LEU A 131 -7.67 6.70 -18.46
N ALA A 132 -7.05 7.89 -18.44
CA ALA A 132 -7.77 9.14 -18.54
C ALA A 132 -8.46 9.32 -19.91
N ALA A 133 -7.82 8.90 -21.01
CA ALA A 133 -8.43 8.90 -22.33
C ALA A 133 -9.66 7.98 -22.43
N ALA A 134 -9.68 6.90 -21.66
CA ALA A 134 -10.84 6.01 -21.50
C ALA A 134 -11.91 6.55 -20.53
N GLY A 135 -11.74 7.77 -19.97
CA GLY A 135 -12.65 8.37 -19.00
C GLY A 135 -12.51 7.84 -17.57
N ARG A 136 -11.47 7.03 -17.29
CA ARG A 136 -11.22 6.41 -15.97
C ARG A 136 -10.33 7.31 -15.11
N PHE A 137 -10.84 8.50 -14.77
CA PHE A 137 -10.06 9.55 -14.09
C PHE A 137 -9.65 9.18 -12.66
N ASP A 138 -10.49 8.44 -11.93
CA ASP A 138 -10.19 7.96 -10.58
C ASP A 138 -8.95 7.06 -10.59
N GLU A 139 -8.92 6.13 -11.55
CA GLU A 139 -7.86 5.13 -11.69
C GLU A 139 -6.58 5.75 -12.23
N ALA A 140 -6.68 6.65 -13.21
CA ALA A 140 -5.55 7.43 -13.71
C ALA A 140 -4.88 8.22 -12.57
N THR A 141 -5.69 8.91 -11.74
CA THR A 141 -5.19 9.71 -10.62
C THR A 141 -4.61 8.83 -9.51
N HIS A 142 -5.22 7.67 -9.25
CA HIS A 142 -4.69 6.68 -8.30
C HIS A 142 -3.34 6.12 -8.75
N LEU A 143 -3.14 5.88 -10.04
CA LEU A 143 -1.86 5.43 -10.60
C LEU A 143 -0.76 6.46 -10.38
N LEU A 144 -1.05 7.75 -10.57
CA LEU A 144 -0.10 8.84 -10.25
C LEU A 144 0.27 8.87 -8.76
N LEU A 145 -0.67 8.60 -7.86
CA LEU A 145 -0.39 8.54 -6.43
C LEU A 145 0.55 7.39 -6.08
N ILE A 146 0.25 6.17 -6.53
CA ILE A 146 1.10 4.97 -6.29
C ILE A 146 2.51 5.23 -6.80
N ARG A 147 2.62 5.79 -8.00
CA ARG A 147 3.89 6.14 -8.63
C ARG A 147 4.68 7.16 -7.83
N SER A 148 4.02 8.20 -7.32
CA SER A 148 4.66 9.22 -6.50
C SER A 148 5.21 8.63 -5.20
N VAL A 149 4.48 7.70 -4.56
CA VAL A 149 4.96 6.95 -3.38
C VAL A 149 6.18 6.11 -3.74
N GLY A 150 6.14 5.39 -4.87
CA GLY A 150 7.28 4.61 -5.36
C GLY A 150 8.53 5.46 -5.60
N GLN A 151 8.39 6.67 -6.14
CA GLN A 151 9.51 7.60 -6.35
C GLN A 151 10.11 8.12 -5.04
N ILE A 152 9.27 8.40 -4.03
CA ILE A 152 9.75 8.77 -2.69
C ILE A 152 10.51 7.59 -2.06
N HIS A 153 9.95 6.38 -2.13
CA HIS A 153 10.58 5.16 -1.61
C HIS A 153 11.92 4.87 -2.30
N ALA A 154 11.99 5.02 -3.63
CA ALA A 154 13.22 4.78 -4.38
C ALA A 154 14.32 5.80 -4.03
N ALA A 155 13.95 7.07 -3.80
CA ALA A 155 14.89 8.11 -3.42
C ALA A 155 15.41 7.92 -1.98
N ARG A 156 14.51 7.63 -1.03
CA ARG A 156 14.80 7.49 0.41
C ARG A 156 13.85 6.46 1.05
N PRO A 157 14.22 5.16 1.05
CA PRO A 157 13.37 4.10 1.59
C PRO A 157 13.01 4.31 3.07
N GLU A 158 13.91 4.92 3.84
CA GLU A 158 13.76 5.15 5.28
C GLU A 158 12.72 6.23 5.64
N TRP A 159 12.24 7.01 4.67
CA TRP A 159 11.19 8.01 4.91
C TRP A 159 9.79 7.43 4.95
N LEU A 160 9.61 6.19 4.47
CA LEU A 160 8.31 5.55 4.35
C LEU A 160 8.29 4.26 5.18
N GLU A 161 7.32 4.17 6.08
CA GLU A 161 7.01 2.93 6.78
C GLU A 161 5.94 2.15 6.00
N PRO A 162 5.84 0.82 6.17
CA PRO A 162 4.77 0.03 5.55
C PRO A 162 3.36 0.52 5.88
N SER A 163 3.18 1.19 7.03
CA SER A 163 1.93 1.78 7.49
C SER A 163 1.72 3.24 7.06
N SER A 164 2.67 3.86 6.35
CA SER A 164 2.57 5.27 5.97
C SER A 164 1.37 5.52 5.05
N THR A 165 0.51 6.45 5.49
CA THR A 165 -0.65 6.89 4.73
C THR A 165 -0.31 8.05 3.80
N ALA A 166 -1.13 8.28 2.77
CA ALA A 166 -0.91 9.40 1.85
C ALA A 166 -0.91 10.77 2.57
N ARG A 167 -1.73 10.97 3.60
CA ARG A 167 -1.71 12.21 4.41
C ARG A 167 -0.42 12.39 5.20
N GLU A 168 0.09 11.32 5.81
CA GLU A 168 1.35 11.38 6.55
C GLU A 168 2.51 11.69 5.61
N ILE A 169 2.55 11.06 4.43
CA ILE A 169 3.54 11.33 3.39
C ILE A 169 3.45 12.79 2.92
N ALA A 170 2.24 13.29 2.70
CA ALA A 170 1.96 14.69 2.35
C ALA A 170 2.32 15.71 3.45
N ALA A 171 2.65 15.25 4.66
CA ALA A 171 3.06 16.09 5.78
C ALA A 171 4.55 15.93 6.14
N LEU A 172 5.31 15.09 5.43
CA LEU A 172 6.71 14.82 5.74
C LEU A 172 7.58 16.09 5.59
N PRO A 173 8.22 16.57 6.68
CA PRO A 173 9.08 17.75 6.62
C PRO A 173 10.36 17.53 5.79
N ALA A 174 10.78 16.28 5.65
CA ALA A 174 11.96 15.90 4.86
C ALA A 174 11.75 16.05 3.35
N LEU A 175 10.50 16.10 2.88
CA LEU A 175 10.19 16.35 1.47
C LEU A 175 10.30 17.86 1.17
N PRO A 176 10.91 18.24 0.04
CA PRO A 176 10.88 19.63 -0.44
C PRO A 176 9.44 20.15 -0.50
N GLU A 177 9.22 21.41 -0.09
CA GLU A 177 7.87 22.01 0.00
C GLU A 177 7.09 21.86 -1.31
N ARG A 178 7.75 22.04 -2.45
CA ARG A 178 7.15 21.87 -3.77
C ARG A 178 6.68 20.43 -4.03
N ALA A 179 7.50 19.43 -3.69
CA ALA A 179 7.14 18.02 -3.82
C ALA A 179 6.01 17.66 -2.86
N ARG A 180 6.07 18.15 -1.62
CA ARG A 180 5.04 17.93 -0.60
C ARG A 180 3.68 18.50 -1.01
N SER A 181 3.64 19.75 -1.48
CA SER A 181 2.42 20.40 -1.96
C SER A 181 1.83 19.70 -3.19
N ALA A 182 2.68 19.31 -4.14
CA ALA A 182 2.27 18.59 -5.33
C ALA A 182 1.70 17.19 -5.00
N PHE A 183 2.39 16.43 -4.14
CA PHE A 183 1.92 15.13 -3.67
C PHE A 183 0.57 15.24 -2.94
N ALA A 184 0.42 16.25 -2.07
CA ALA A 184 -0.83 16.51 -1.35
C ALA A 184 -2.01 16.76 -2.31
N ALA A 185 -1.79 17.52 -3.40
CA ALA A 185 -2.83 17.81 -4.39
C ALA A 185 -3.33 16.55 -5.14
N ILE A 186 -2.45 15.57 -5.35
CA ILE A 186 -2.81 14.25 -5.93
C ILE A 186 -3.54 13.41 -4.89
N ALA A 187 -2.98 13.29 -3.67
CA ALA A 187 -3.54 12.50 -2.59
C ALA A 187 -4.97 12.92 -2.22
N GLU A 188 -5.21 14.23 -2.08
CA GLU A 188 -6.53 14.77 -1.73
C GLU A 188 -7.61 14.37 -2.76
N ARG A 189 -7.28 14.32 -4.05
CA ARG A 189 -8.20 13.92 -5.12
C ARG A 189 -8.54 12.45 -5.05
N VAL A 190 -7.53 11.59 -4.84
CA VAL A 190 -7.74 10.15 -4.64
C VAL A 190 -8.59 9.89 -3.40
N GLU A 191 -8.33 10.59 -2.29
CA GLU A 191 -9.14 10.44 -1.09
C GLU A 191 -10.58 10.90 -1.30
N ARG A 192 -10.79 11.96 -2.08
CA ARG A 192 -12.13 12.45 -2.40
C ARG A 192 -12.92 11.43 -3.22
N SER A 193 -12.29 10.75 -4.17
CA SER A 193 -12.99 9.72 -4.94
C SER A 193 -13.23 8.45 -4.13
N LEU A 194 -12.25 7.99 -3.36
CA LEU A 194 -12.36 6.78 -2.56
C LEU A 194 -13.29 6.92 -1.35
N PHE A 195 -13.25 8.05 -0.65
CA PHE A 195 -13.96 8.21 0.63
C PHE A 195 -15.19 9.11 0.56
N ALA A 196 -15.22 10.09 -0.35
CA ALA A 196 -16.36 10.99 -0.47
C ALA A 196 -17.35 10.59 -1.57
N LEU A 197 -17.16 9.43 -2.22
CA LEU A 197 -17.98 8.93 -3.33
C LEU A 197 -18.17 9.95 -4.46
N ARG A 198 -17.14 10.78 -4.69
CA ARG A 198 -17.12 11.81 -5.73
C ARG A 198 -16.16 11.40 -6.83
N ASN A 199 -16.70 10.86 -7.91
CA ASN A 199 -15.91 10.52 -9.09
C ASN A 199 -15.17 11.76 -9.61
N LEU A 200 -13.90 11.57 -9.93
CA LEU A 200 -13.09 12.60 -10.56
C LEU A 200 -13.53 12.81 -12.01
N ASN A 201 -13.41 14.05 -12.47
CA ASN A 201 -13.66 14.42 -13.86
C ASN A 201 -12.36 14.81 -14.57
N ALA A 202 -12.47 15.22 -15.84
CA ALA A 202 -11.31 15.61 -16.65
C ALA A 202 -10.53 16.81 -16.08
N GLU A 203 -11.20 17.74 -15.39
CA GLU A 203 -10.55 18.87 -14.74
C GLU A 203 -9.75 18.41 -13.52
N ASP A 204 -10.34 17.55 -12.68
CA ASP A 204 -9.65 16.97 -11.53
C ASP A 204 -8.41 16.18 -11.96
N TRP A 205 -8.54 15.39 -13.03
CA TRP A 205 -7.44 14.67 -13.66
C TRP A 205 -6.33 15.61 -14.11
N ARG A 206 -6.65 16.68 -14.85
CA ARG A 206 -5.65 17.65 -15.33
C ARG A 206 -4.87 18.26 -14.17
N VAL A 207 -5.56 18.64 -13.09
CA VAL A 207 -4.88 19.20 -11.91
C VAL A 207 -3.98 18.16 -11.24
N ALA A 208 -4.42 16.90 -11.13
CA ALA A 208 -3.56 15.82 -10.61
C ALA A 208 -2.34 15.57 -11.51
N ARG A 209 -2.52 15.64 -12.83
CA ARG A 209 -1.46 15.46 -13.83
C ARG A 209 -0.42 16.57 -13.80
N ASP A 210 -0.87 17.82 -13.67
CA ASP A 210 -0.02 18.99 -13.52
C ASP A 210 0.74 18.95 -12.19
N ALA A 211 0.07 18.58 -11.10
CA ALA A 211 0.71 18.37 -9.81
C ALA A 211 1.78 17.27 -9.89
N TYR A 212 1.52 16.17 -10.59
CA TYR A 212 2.53 15.13 -10.78
C TYR A 212 3.76 15.63 -11.57
N ALA A 213 3.56 16.48 -12.58
CA ALA A 213 4.67 17.10 -13.29
C ALA A 213 5.51 17.99 -12.35
N ASP A 214 4.86 18.79 -11.50
CA ASP A 214 5.53 19.59 -10.48
C ASP A 214 6.29 18.75 -9.45
N PHE A 215 5.70 17.62 -9.02
CA PHE A 215 6.33 16.66 -8.14
C PHE A 215 7.59 16.04 -8.78
N ALA A 216 7.50 15.60 -10.03
CA ALA A 216 8.62 15.02 -10.75
C ALA A 216 9.77 16.02 -10.98
N LEU A 217 9.44 17.30 -11.21
CA LEU A 217 10.43 18.38 -11.38
C LEU A 217 11.06 18.83 -10.06
N ALA A 218 10.38 18.61 -8.93
CA ALA A 218 10.88 19.00 -7.61
C ALA A 218 12.16 18.23 -7.19
N ARG A 219 12.55 17.20 -7.97
CA ARG A 219 13.79 16.42 -7.88
C ARG A 219 14.13 16.03 -6.44
N ILE A 220 13.75 14.81 -6.06
CA ILE A 220 14.02 14.23 -4.74
C ILE A 220 15.50 13.80 -4.69
N ASP A 221 16.41 14.73 -4.91
CA ASP A 221 17.85 14.50 -4.84
C ASP A 221 18.31 14.65 -3.39
N GLY A 222 18.81 13.57 -2.81
CA GLY A 222 19.38 13.57 -1.45
C GLY A 222 20.50 14.61 -1.24
N ALA A 223 21.21 15.00 -2.30
CA ALA A 223 22.35 15.93 -2.24
C ALA A 223 21.97 17.42 -2.10
N GLN A 224 20.71 17.79 -2.33
CA GLN A 224 20.25 19.17 -2.12
C GLN A 224 19.81 19.39 -0.67
N LEU A 225 19.25 18.35 -0.03
CA LEU A 225 18.81 18.37 1.37
C LEU A 225 19.99 18.37 2.35
N ASP A 226 21.07 17.64 2.06
CA ASP A 226 22.29 17.66 2.89
C ASP A 226 22.95 19.05 2.93
N ARG A 227 22.77 19.87 1.89
CA ARG A 227 23.28 21.26 1.84
C ARG A 227 22.39 22.27 2.56
N GLU A 228 21.09 21.99 2.68
CA GLU A 228 20.15 22.84 3.43
C GLU A 228 20.13 22.50 4.92
N ALA A 229 20.33 21.23 5.31
CA ALA A 229 20.46 20.81 6.70
C ALA A 229 21.83 21.16 7.34
N ALA A 230 22.85 21.43 6.51
CA ALA A 230 24.18 21.86 6.96
C ALA A 230 24.34 23.39 7.07
N ARG A 231 23.25 24.16 6.92
CA ARG A 231 23.19 25.61 7.13
C ARG A 231 22.32 25.93 8.33
#